data_AF-A0A4Q3Z181-F1
#
_entry.id   AF-A0A4Q3Z181-F1
#
_cell.length_a   1.000
_cell.length_b   1.000
_cell.length_c   1.000
_cell.angle_alpha   90.00
_cell.angle_beta   90.00
_cell.angle_gamma   90.00
#
_symmetry.space_group_name_H-M   'P 1'
#
loop_
_entity.id
_entity.type
_entity.pdbx_description
1 polymer ?
#
loop_
_entity_poly.entity_id
_entity_poly.type
_entity_poly.pdbx_seq_one_letter_code
_entity_poly.pdbx_strand_id
1 'polypeptide(L)' 'MILEAVQNYPVTVIGPRGVLVQEGQKTGKLYVLKSGDLEIVRDGSLVASLGEAGAIVGEMSVLLDQPHTAT' A
#
# COMPACT_ATOMS: atom_id res chain seq x y z
N MET A 1 12.84 13.74 -3.58
CA MET A 1 11.38 13.45 -3.43
C MET A 1 11.18 12.05 -2.82
N ILE A 2 9.99 11.64 -2.34
CA ILE A 2 9.84 10.39 -1.53
C ILE A 2 10.46 9.14 -2.17
N LEU A 3 10.36 8.97 -3.49
CA LEU A 3 10.97 7.84 -4.22
C LEU A 3 12.50 7.79 -4.13
N GLU A 4 13.15 8.95 -4.09
CA GLU A 4 14.60 9.06 -3.93
C GLU A 4 15.02 8.66 -2.50
N ALA A 5 14.23 9.05 -1.50
CA ALA A 5 14.50 8.71 -0.11
C ALA A 5 14.44 7.21 0.16
N VAL A 6 13.63 6.47 -0.61
CA VAL A 6 13.43 5.02 -0.45
C VAL A 6 14.14 4.19 -1.54
N GLN A 7 15.02 4.78 -2.35
CA GLN A 7 15.61 4.12 -3.52
C GLN A 7 16.38 2.81 -3.20
N ASN A 8 16.91 2.69 -1.97
CA ASN A 8 17.69 1.55 -1.51
C ASN A 8 16.88 0.60 -0.59
N TYR A 9 15.56 0.78 -0.49
CA TYR A 9 14.70 -0.07 0.32
C TYR A 9 14.29 -1.32 -0.46
N PRO A 10 13.90 -2.41 0.24
CA PRO A 10 13.43 -3.64 -0.41
C PRO A 10 12.23 -3.38 -1.33
N VAL A 11 12.23 -4.02 -2.50
CA VAL A 11 11.13 -3.96 -3.47
C VAL A 11 10.29 -5.22 -3.35
N THR A 12 8.98 -5.04 -3.17
CA THR A 12 7.98 -6.11 -3.28
C THR A 12 7.28 -6.00 -4.61
N VAL A 13 7.21 -7.10 -5.36
CA VAL A 13 6.50 -7.18 -6.64
C VAL A 13 5.30 -8.10 -6.44
N ILE A 14 4.11 -7.60 -6.79
CA ILE A 14 2.88 -8.38 -6.83
C ILE A 14 2.41 -8.49 -8.28
N GLY A 15 1.83 -9.64 -8.62
CA GLY A 15 1.21 -9.84 -9.94
C GLY A 15 -0.21 -9.30 -9.98
N PRO A 16 -0.90 -9.42 -11.13
CA PRO A 16 -2.32 -9.09 -11.24
C PRO A 16 -3.14 -9.83 -10.18
N ARG A 17 -4.05 -9.12 -9.50
CA ARG A 17 -4.84 -9.61 -8.37
C ARG A 17 -4.03 -10.01 -7.13
N GLY A 18 -2.75 -9.64 -7.07
CA GLY A 18 -1.94 -9.76 -5.87
C GLY A 18 -2.41 -8.77 -4.80
N VAL A 19 -2.27 -9.16 -3.54
CA VAL A 19 -2.71 -8.38 -2.39
C VAL A 19 -1.47 -7.85 -1.65
N LEU A 20 -1.33 -6.53 -1.54
CA LEU A 20 -0.19 -5.88 -0.87
C LEU A 20 -0.37 -5.84 0.65
N VAL A 21 -1.58 -5.47 1.08
CA VAL A 21 -2.05 -5.45 2.47
C VAL A 21 -3.46 -6.00 2.50
N GLN A 22 -3.91 -6.52 3.64
CA GLN A 22 -5.25 -7.05 3.78
C GLN A 22 -5.99 -6.33 4.89
N GLU A 23 -7.24 -5.94 4.62
CA GLU A 23 -8.12 -5.31 5.60
C GLU A 23 -8.20 -6.13 6.90
N GLY A 24 -8.14 -5.44 8.04
CA GLY A 24 -8.16 -6.05 9.37
C GLY A 24 -6.84 -6.71 9.78
N GLN A 25 -5.84 -6.81 8.91
CA GLN A 25 -4.50 -7.28 9.28
C GLN A 25 -3.62 -6.12 9.74
N LYS A 26 -2.66 -6.42 10.63
CA LYS A 26 -1.62 -5.47 11.06
C LYS A 26 -0.27 -5.98 10.61
N THR A 27 0.28 -5.37 9.57
CA THR A 27 1.58 -5.80 9.01
C THR A 27 2.77 -5.04 9.59
N GLY A 28 2.53 -3.85 10.16
CA GLY A 28 3.59 -2.95 10.60
C GLY A 28 4.47 -2.44 9.45
N LYS A 29 3.96 -2.45 8.21
CA LYS A 29 4.67 -2.03 7.00
C LYS A 29 3.96 -0.88 6.32
N LEU A 30 4.76 0.06 5.83
CA LEU A 30 4.39 1.10 4.90
C LEU A 30 5.05 0.81 3.56
N TYR A 31 4.32 1.06 2.48
CA TYR A 31 4.83 0.90 1.12
C TYR A 31 4.77 2.23 0.37
N VAL A 32 5.68 2.39 -0.58
CA VAL A 32 5.67 3.50 -1.55
C VAL A 32 5.54 2.88 -2.94
N LEU A 33 4.52 3.29 -3.69
CA LEU A 33 4.28 2.80 -5.03
C LEU A 33 5.40 3.27 -5.97
N LYS A 34 6.23 2.34 -6.43
CA LYS A 34 7.30 2.65 -7.38
C LYS A 34 6.78 2.76 -8.81
N SER A 35 5.87 1.86 -9.21
CA SER A 35 5.29 1.77 -10.55
C SER A 35 4.13 0.78 -10.56
N GLY A 36 3.18 0.97 -11.48
CA GLY A 36 2.00 0.11 -11.65
C GLY A 36 0.75 0.72 -11.00
N ASP A 37 -0.32 -0.05 -10.97
CA ASP A 37 -1.63 0.37 -10.49
C ASP A 37 -2.09 -0.52 -9.33
N LEU A 38 -2.69 0.11 -8.32
CA LEU A 38 -3.31 -0.55 -7.18
C LEU A 38 -4.77 -0.13 -7.08
N GLU A 39 -5.60 -1.05 -6.63
CA GLU A 39 -6.97 -0.79 -6.22
C GLU A 39 -7.03 -0.84 -4.70
N ILE A 40 -7.80 0.06 -4.10
CA ILE A 40 -8.14 0.00 -2.68
C ILE A 40 -9.55 -0.57 -2.59
N VAL A 41 -9.69 -1.69 -1.87
CA VAL A 41 -10.97 -2.34 -1.64
C VAL A 41 -11.27 -2.35 -0.15
N ARG A 42 -12.43 -1.81 0.24
CA ARG A 42 -12.89 -1.79 1.62
C ARG A 42 -14.28 -2.40 1.70
N ASP A 43 -14.48 -3.33 2.64
CA ASP A 43 -15.76 -4.05 2.79
C ASP A 43 -16.24 -4.67 1.46
N GLY A 44 -15.30 -5.14 0.63
CA GLY A 44 -15.56 -5.72 -0.69
C GLY A 44 -15.90 -4.72 -1.82
N SER A 45 -15.90 -3.41 -1.54
CA SER A 45 -16.17 -2.36 -2.52
C SER A 45 -14.90 -1.61 -2.93
N LEU A 46 -14.73 -1.35 -4.24
CA LEU A 46 -13.66 -0.48 -4.74
C LEU A 46 -13.88 0.95 -4.25
N VAL A 47 -12.94 1.49 -3.48
CA VAL A 47 -13.04 2.86 -2.93
C VAL A 47 -12.14 3.84 -3.66
N ALA A 48 -11.01 3.38 -4.21
CA ALA A 48 -10.08 4.21 -4.96
C ALA A 48 -9.14 3.36 -5.82
N SER A 49 -8.45 4.01 -6.75
CA SER A 49 -7.31 3.45 -7.48
C SER A 49 -6.10 4.37 -7.30
N LEU A 50 -4.90 3.82 -7.14
CA LEU A 50 -3.64 4.55 -7.09
C LEU A 50 -2.74 4.10 -8.24
N GLY A 51 -2.28 5.04 -9.05
CA GLY A 51 -1.26 4.80 -10.09
C GLY A 51 -0.08 5.77 -10.03
N GLU A 52 -0.11 6.75 -9.10
CA GLU A 52 0.94 7.76 -9.01
C GLU A 52 2.17 7.19 -8.31
N ALA A 53 3.31 7.24 -9.01
CA ALA A 53 4.59 6.85 -8.41
C ALA A 53 4.92 7.78 -7.23
N GLY A 54 5.18 7.19 -6.07
CA GLY A 54 5.38 7.90 -4.81
C GLY A 54 4.16 7.89 -3.90
N ALA A 55 3.00 7.41 -4.36
CA ALA A 55 1.85 7.18 -3.50
C ALA A 55 2.20 6.24 -2.33
N ILE A 56 1.65 6.51 -1.15
CA ILE A 56 1.96 5.80 0.08
C ILE A 56 0.76 4.91 0.47
N VAL A 57 1.04 3.69 0.92
CA VAL A 57 0.03 2.72 1.33
C VAL A 57 0.40 2.12 2.69
N GLY A 58 -0.58 1.98 3.58
CA GLY A 58 -0.43 1.37 4.90
C GLY A 58 0.17 2.30 5.96
N GLU A 59 0.38 3.58 5.64
CA GLU A 59 0.89 4.60 6.55
C GLU A 59 -0.01 4.82 7.75
N MET A 60 -1.34 4.83 7.56
CA MET A 60 -2.28 4.98 8.66
C MET A 60 -2.16 3.84 9.68
N SER A 61 -2.00 2.59 9.19
CA SER A 61 -1.82 1.42 10.07
C SER A 61 -0.55 1.57 10.93
N VAL A 62 0.56 2.02 10.34
CA VAL A 62 1.82 2.22 11.05
C VAL A 62 1.75 3.39 12.02
N LEU A 63 1.24 4.54 11.58
CA LEU A 63 1.21 5.77 12.38
C LEU A 63 0.25 5.70 13.57
N LEU A 64 -0.88 5.02 13.40
CA LEU A 64 -1.91 4.88 14.43
C LEU A 64 -1.79 3.59 15.23
N ASP A 65 -0.85 2.71 14.87
CA ASP A 65 -0.68 1.37 15.44
C ASP A 65 -1.97 0.50 15.36
N GLN A 66 -2.74 0.67 14.28
CA GLN A 66 -4.03 0.00 14.04
C GLN A 66 -3.97 -0.96 12.85
N PRO A 67 -4.91 -1.92 12.72
CA PRO A 67 -5.04 -2.73 11.51
C PRO A 67 -5.29 -1.89 10.24
N HIS A 68 -4.98 -2.46 9.07
CA HIS A 68 -5.30 -1.85 7.78
C HIS A 68 -6.82 -1.68 7.63
N THR A 69 -7.23 -0.51 7.14
CA THR A 69 -8.64 -0.16 6.95
C THR A 69 -9.22 -0.59 5.60
N ALA A 70 -8.38 -1.14 4.73
CA ALA A 70 -8.72 -1.62 3.40
C ALA A 70 -7.67 -2.63 2.92
N THR A 71 -8.02 -3.39 1.88
CA THR A 71 -7.15 -4.29 1.13
C THR A 71 -6.58 -3.57 -0.08
#